data_AF-A0A921S474-F1
#
_entry.id   AF-A0A921S474-F1
#
_cell.length_a   1.000
_cell.length_b   1.000
_cell.length_c   1.000
_cell.angle_alpha   90.00
_cell.angle_beta   90.00
_cell.angle_gamma   90.00
#
_symmetry.space_group_name_H-M   'P 1'
#
loop_
_entity.id
_entity.type
_entity.pdbx_description
1 polymer ?
#
loop_
_entity_poly.entity_id
_entity_poly.type
_entity_poly.pdbx_seq_one_letter_code
_entity_poly.pdbx_strand_id
1 'polypeptide(L)'
;MLSAASDGDDAAFATAAAQIEAAAEAGHPGAQSALAFLTGAGMTRPASRSLAFLLHKFAADAGDLQSKMALAYSYFRQEMYEEAVILYAELAEAALTSSLISKEPPVIEPIRLHSGTEENKEALRKSRGEDDEDFQITEYQAQRGNAAAMYKLGLLYYYGLRGLRRDYGKAFHWFSKAVEKGETRASELLGEIYARGAGVERNYTEAYKWLAFAAKQQHYSAYNGLGYLYVKGYGVEKKNLTKARELFELAAENKEAGGHYNLGVLYLKGIGVKRDVIRACNLLLHAVNAGQPKAIYQVAKLFQKGIGLKRNLHMATMLYKSVAERGPWSSLSRWALESYLKGDVGKALLLYSRMADLGYEVAQSNAAWILDRYGDQSICMGESSYCTDMERHLRAHALWWQASEQGNEHAALLIGDAYYYGRGVARDYERAAEAYMHARSQSNAQAMFNLGYMHEHGHGLPLDLHLAKRYYDQAVEVDSAAKLPVMLALTSLWLRKNYADSFLVNFIDSLPEIYPVVKEWVEDVLMDEGNATILTLFACLVTVLYLRERQRRQVAAANPQQPDDVAM
;
A
#
# COMPACT_ATOMS: atom_id res chain seq x y z
N MET A 1 -2.89 -26.66 6.36
CA MET A 1 -3.65 -25.40 6.29
C MET A 1 -3.40 -24.62 5.01
N LEU A 2 -2.19 -24.11 4.74
CA LEU A 2 -1.95 -23.34 3.49
C LEU A 2 -2.28 -24.15 2.21
N SER A 3 -1.84 -25.40 2.11
CA SER A 3 -2.23 -26.29 0.99
C SER A 3 -3.74 -26.47 0.91
N ALA A 4 -4.39 -26.77 2.03
CA ALA A 4 -5.84 -26.93 2.10
C ALA A 4 -6.61 -25.67 1.62
N ALA A 5 -6.07 -24.48 1.89
CA ALA A 5 -6.62 -23.23 1.36
C ALA A 5 -6.38 -23.06 -0.14
N SER A 6 -5.25 -23.53 -0.68
CA SER A 6 -4.97 -23.58 -2.12
C SER A 6 -5.91 -24.53 -2.86
N ASP A 7 -6.13 -25.71 -2.27
CA ASP A 7 -6.83 -26.83 -2.91
C ASP A 7 -8.36 -26.74 -2.72
N GLY A 8 -8.85 -25.84 -1.86
CA GLY A 8 -10.26 -25.80 -1.47
C GLY A 8 -10.66 -27.10 -0.78
N ASP A 9 -9.89 -27.51 0.23
CA ASP A 9 -10.14 -28.71 1.05
C ASP A 9 -10.50 -28.29 2.47
N ASP A 10 -11.80 -28.17 2.75
CA ASP A 10 -12.33 -27.73 4.05
C ASP A 10 -12.06 -28.75 5.17
N ALA A 11 -12.10 -30.04 4.86
CA ALA A 11 -11.80 -31.11 5.80
C ALA A 11 -10.32 -31.10 6.23
N ALA A 12 -9.39 -30.94 5.28
CA ALA A 12 -7.97 -30.79 5.58
C ALA A 12 -7.69 -29.47 6.31
N PHE A 13 -8.42 -28.40 6.01
CA PHE A 13 -8.33 -27.13 6.73
C PHE A 13 -8.75 -27.31 8.20
N ALA A 14 -9.92 -27.92 8.44
CA ALA A 14 -10.46 -28.17 9.78
C ALA A 14 -9.54 -29.10 10.60
N THR A 15 -8.98 -30.13 9.96
CA THR A 15 -7.99 -31.02 10.60
C THR A 15 -6.73 -30.25 11.02
N ALA A 16 -6.23 -29.37 10.15
CA ALA A 16 -5.09 -28.52 10.49
C ALA A 16 -5.42 -27.52 11.62
N ALA A 17 -6.64 -26.96 11.64
CA ALA A 17 -7.09 -26.09 12.72
C ALA A 17 -7.14 -26.83 14.07
N ALA A 18 -7.63 -28.07 14.10
CA ALA A 18 -7.65 -28.90 15.30
C ALA A 18 -6.23 -29.24 15.82
N GLN A 19 -5.27 -29.48 14.91
CA GLN A 19 -3.87 -29.68 15.30
C GLN A 19 -3.23 -28.41 15.89
N ILE A 20 -3.56 -27.23 15.33
CA ILE A 20 -3.12 -25.94 15.88
C ILE A 20 -3.72 -25.73 17.28
N GLU A 21 -4.99 -26.07 17.47
CA GLU A 21 -5.68 -25.95 18.75
C GLU A 21 -5.02 -26.84 19.83
N ALA A 22 -4.80 -28.13 19.53
CA ALA A 22 -4.11 -29.03 20.44
C ALA A 22 -2.69 -28.53 20.81
N ALA A 23 -1.96 -27.97 19.84
CA ALA A 23 -0.64 -27.37 20.09
C ALA A 23 -0.72 -26.08 20.92
N ALA A 24 -1.77 -25.27 20.74
CA ALA A 24 -2.01 -24.07 21.51
C ALA A 24 -2.35 -24.39 22.98
N GLU A 25 -3.16 -25.41 23.21
CA GLU A 25 -3.48 -25.97 24.54
C GLU A 25 -2.23 -26.53 25.24
N ALA A 26 -1.30 -27.12 24.48
CA ALA A 26 0.01 -27.54 24.98
C ALA A 26 0.96 -26.37 25.31
N GLY A 27 0.55 -25.11 25.09
CA GLY A 27 1.32 -23.92 25.45
C GLY A 27 2.31 -23.45 24.38
N HIS A 28 2.21 -23.93 23.14
CA HIS A 28 3.09 -23.44 22.07
C HIS A 28 2.68 -22.04 21.62
N PRO A 29 3.54 -21.01 21.74
CA PRO A 29 3.15 -19.61 21.52
C PRO A 29 2.81 -19.32 20.05
N GLY A 30 3.51 -19.93 19.09
CA GLY A 30 3.17 -19.80 17.67
C GLY A 30 1.82 -20.43 17.33
N ALA A 31 1.44 -21.53 18.01
CA ALA A 31 0.15 -22.17 17.83
C ALA A 31 -0.97 -21.34 18.47
N GLN A 32 -0.75 -20.77 19.66
CA GLN A 32 -1.67 -19.81 20.28
C GLN A 32 -1.90 -18.58 19.39
N SER A 33 -0.83 -18.06 18.79
CA SER A 33 -0.88 -16.94 17.83
C SER A 33 -1.70 -17.25 16.58
N ALA A 34 -1.56 -18.48 16.05
CA ALA A 34 -2.35 -18.94 14.90
C ALA A 34 -3.82 -19.20 15.28
N LEU A 35 -4.06 -19.84 16.44
CA LEU A 35 -5.41 -20.08 16.94
C LEU A 35 -6.16 -18.78 17.23
N ALA A 36 -5.46 -17.75 17.75
CA ALA A 36 -6.01 -16.43 17.95
C ALA A 36 -6.55 -15.83 16.64
N PHE A 37 -5.79 -15.94 15.55
CA PHE A 37 -6.23 -15.51 14.23
C PHE A 37 -7.44 -16.31 13.72
N LEU A 38 -7.41 -17.64 13.85
CA LEU A 38 -8.51 -18.50 13.39
C LEU A 38 -9.81 -18.20 14.14
N THR A 39 -9.74 -18.06 15.47
CA THR A 39 -10.89 -17.73 16.33
C THR A 39 -11.33 -16.28 16.17
N GLY A 40 -10.42 -15.34 15.93
CA GLY A 40 -10.75 -13.94 15.66
C GLY A 40 -11.44 -13.75 14.31
N ALA A 41 -11.01 -14.49 13.29
CA ALA A 41 -11.58 -14.47 11.95
C ALA A 41 -12.82 -15.35 11.80
N GLY A 42 -13.04 -16.32 12.71
CA GLY A 42 -14.12 -17.31 12.60
C GLY A 42 -13.86 -18.32 11.48
N MET A 43 -12.65 -18.89 11.42
CA MET A 43 -12.27 -19.88 10.39
C MET A 43 -12.30 -21.30 10.99
N THR A 44 -13.30 -22.09 10.61
CA THR A 44 -13.61 -23.44 11.15
C THR A 44 -13.85 -23.48 12.66
N ARG A 45 -14.05 -22.32 13.29
CA ARG A 45 -14.29 -22.13 14.71
C ARG A 45 -15.24 -20.93 14.89
N PRO A 46 -16.06 -20.90 15.96
CA PRO A 46 -16.90 -19.75 16.26
C PRO A 46 -16.07 -18.47 16.44
N ALA A 47 -16.52 -17.37 15.85
CA ALA A 47 -15.82 -16.09 15.96
C ALA A 47 -15.88 -15.55 17.40
N SER A 48 -14.72 -15.26 17.99
CA SER A 48 -14.64 -14.70 19.35
C SER A 48 -13.47 -13.73 19.50
N ARG A 49 -13.78 -12.43 19.52
CA ARG A 49 -12.78 -11.36 19.69
C ARG A 49 -12.09 -11.42 21.05
N SER A 50 -12.81 -11.79 22.10
CA SER A 50 -12.26 -11.89 23.46
C SER A 50 -11.30 -13.06 23.61
N LEU A 51 -11.65 -14.22 23.04
CA LEU A 51 -10.76 -15.39 23.04
C LEU A 51 -9.52 -15.14 22.17
N ALA A 52 -9.70 -14.55 20.97
CA ALA A 52 -8.58 -14.18 20.11
C ALA A 52 -7.61 -13.22 20.81
N PHE A 53 -8.13 -12.19 21.48
CA PHE A 53 -7.31 -11.25 22.27
C PHE A 53 -6.54 -11.97 23.38
N LEU A 54 -7.19 -12.86 24.13
CA LEU A 54 -6.56 -13.63 25.21
C LEU A 54 -5.43 -14.55 24.69
N LEU A 55 -5.67 -15.25 23.59
CA LEU A 55 -4.68 -16.13 22.96
C LEU A 55 -3.48 -15.34 22.44
N HIS A 56 -3.72 -14.19 21.79
CA HIS A 56 -2.63 -13.28 21.42
C HIS A 56 -1.87 -12.79 22.65
N LYS A 57 -2.56 -12.49 23.76
CA LYS A 57 -1.91 -12.07 25.01
C LYS A 57 -0.96 -13.14 25.54
N PHE A 58 -1.41 -14.40 25.64
CA PHE A 58 -0.53 -15.51 26.06
C PHE A 58 0.66 -15.72 25.13
N ALA A 59 0.41 -15.71 23.81
CA ALA A 59 1.48 -15.87 22.82
C ALA A 59 2.51 -14.73 22.90
N ALA A 60 2.05 -13.48 23.04
CA ALA A 60 2.88 -12.29 23.15
C ALA A 60 3.74 -12.29 24.43
N ASP A 61 3.16 -12.69 25.56
CA ASP A 61 3.87 -12.81 26.84
C ASP A 61 4.93 -13.93 26.79
N ALA A 62 4.68 -14.98 26.00
CA ALA A 62 5.64 -16.03 25.68
C ALA A 62 6.65 -15.64 24.57
N GLY A 63 6.61 -14.40 24.07
CA GLY A 63 7.59 -13.84 23.14
C GLY A 63 7.23 -13.91 21.64
N ASP A 64 6.02 -14.33 21.28
CA ASP A 64 5.57 -14.33 19.87
C ASP A 64 5.41 -12.91 19.33
N LEU A 65 6.27 -12.54 18.37
CA LEU A 65 6.31 -11.19 17.81
C LEU A 65 5.09 -10.87 16.95
N GLN A 66 4.48 -11.86 16.31
CA GLN A 66 3.24 -11.65 15.53
C GLN A 66 2.07 -11.31 16.45
N SER A 67 1.89 -12.02 17.56
CA SER A 67 0.87 -11.68 18.55
C SER A 67 1.13 -10.35 19.23
N LYS A 68 2.40 -9.99 19.48
CA LYS A 68 2.74 -8.63 19.92
C LYS A 68 2.28 -7.57 18.90
N MET A 69 2.47 -7.79 17.59
CA MET A 69 1.96 -6.90 16.54
C MET A 69 0.43 -6.78 16.58
N ALA A 70 -0.28 -7.92 16.66
CA ALA A 70 -1.76 -7.94 16.72
C ALA A 70 -2.31 -7.20 17.95
N LEU A 71 -1.71 -7.40 19.13
CA LEU A 71 -2.09 -6.67 20.35
C LEU A 71 -1.77 -5.19 20.25
N ALA A 72 -0.58 -4.83 19.74
CA ALA A 72 -0.19 -3.43 19.57
C ALA A 72 -1.17 -2.70 18.63
N TYR A 73 -1.59 -3.37 17.56
CA TYR A 73 -2.61 -2.86 16.64
C TYR A 73 -3.98 -2.73 17.31
N SER A 74 -4.40 -3.73 18.09
CA SER A 74 -5.66 -3.68 18.85
C SER A 74 -5.68 -2.50 19.83
N TYR A 75 -4.59 -2.28 20.59
CA TYR A 75 -4.49 -1.13 21.49
C TYR A 75 -4.46 0.19 20.74
N PHE A 76 -3.75 0.26 19.61
CA PHE A 76 -3.71 1.46 18.77
C PHE A 76 -5.09 1.87 18.27
N ARG A 77 -5.89 0.92 17.76
CA ARG A 77 -7.27 1.17 17.31
C ARG A 77 -8.21 1.62 18.44
N GLN A 78 -7.94 1.18 19.67
CA GLN A 78 -8.70 1.56 20.86
C GLN A 78 -8.18 2.86 21.51
N GLU A 79 -7.25 3.57 20.85
CA GLU A 79 -6.59 4.78 21.37
C GLU A 79 -5.83 4.57 22.69
N MET A 80 -5.50 3.33 23.02
CA MET A 80 -4.72 2.93 24.19
C MET A 80 -3.21 3.09 23.91
N TYR A 81 -2.78 4.33 23.75
CA TYR A 81 -1.42 4.65 23.29
C TYR A 81 -0.32 4.38 24.33
N GLU A 82 -0.64 4.32 25.63
CA GLU A 82 0.34 3.98 26.68
C GLU A 82 0.79 2.51 26.54
N GLU A 83 -0.12 1.60 26.19
CA GLU A 83 0.13 0.19 25.96
C GLU A 83 0.72 -0.04 24.55
N ALA A 84 0.11 0.56 23.53
CA ALA A 84 0.53 0.36 22.14
C ALA A 84 1.98 0.81 21.89
N VAL A 85 2.39 1.95 22.47
CA VAL A 85 3.75 2.49 22.26
C VAL A 85 4.83 1.56 22.80
N ILE A 86 4.56 0.84 23.90
CA ILE A 86 5.52 -0.09 24.51
C ILE A 86 5.75 -1.28 23.59
N LEU A 87 4.66 -1.92 23.14
CA LEU A 87 4.76 -3.07 22.25
C LEU A 87 5.39 -2.69 20.90
N TYR A 88 4.95 -1.59 20.27
CA TYR A 88 5.53 -1.16 19.01
C TYR A 88 7.00 -0.73 19.14
N ALA A 89 7.43 -0.17 20.28
CA ALA A 89 8.84 0.14 20.51
C ALA A 89 9.71 -1.13 20.56
N GLU A 90 9.26 -2.18 21.26
CA GLU A 90 9.93 -3.48 21.29
C GLU A 90 9.99 -4.11 19.89
N LEU A 91 8.87 -4.08 19.16
CA LEU A 91 8.78 -4.63 17.81
C LEU A 91 9.65 -3.86 16.82
N ALA A 92 9.71 -2.53 16.92
CA ALA A 92 10.58 -1.70 16.12
C ALA A 92 12.07 -2.02 16.38
N GLU A 93 12.44 -2.25 17.63
CA GLU A 93 13.80 -2.69 17.97
C GLU A 93 14.11 -4.09 17.42
N ALA A 94 13.16 -5.03 17.54
CA ALA A 94 13.26 -6.34 16.92
C ALA A 94 13.39 -6.26 15.38
N ALA A 95 12.64 -5.36 14.74
CA ALA A 95 12.72 -5.13 13.29
C ALA A 95 14.11 -4.58 12.88
N LEU A 96 14.64 -3.60 13.63
CA LEU A 96 15.97 -3.04 13.37
C LEU A 96 17.09 -4.06 13.55
N THR A 97 17.00 -4.94 14.55
CA THR A 97 18.01 -5.98 14.82
C THR A 97 17.93 -7.15 13.84
N SER A 98 16.72 -7.66 13.57
CA SER A 98 16.50 -8.75 12.61
C SER A 98 16.85 -8.36 11.17
N SER A 99 16.75 -7.08 10.78
CA SER A 99 17.18 -6.61 9.45
C SER A 99 18.64 -6.94 9.11
N LEU A 100 19.48 -7.18 10.14
CA LEU A 100 20.90 -7.51 10.02
C LEU A 100 21.15 -9.02 9.85
N ILE A 101 20.21 -9.87 10.27
CA ILE A 101 20.39 -11.33 10.38
C ILE A 101 19.47 -12.07 9.39
N SER A 102 18.29 -11.49 9.10
CA SER A 102 17.29 -12.08 8.22
C SER A 102 17.81 -12.21 6.78
N LYS A 103 17.72 -13.44 6.26
CA LYS A 103 17.90 -13.73 4.83
C LYS A 103 16.78 -13.14 3.98
N GLU A 104 15.64 -12.86 4.60
CA GLU A 104 14.51 -12.24 3.91
C GLU A 104 14.56 -10.72 4.04
N PRO A 105 14.43 -9.99 2.92
CA PRO A 105 14.37 -8.55 2.98
C PRO A 105 13.04 -8.10 3.61
N PRO A 106 13.05 -7.01 4.40
CA PRO A 106 11.82 -6.39 4.82
C PRO A 106 11.07 -5.93 3.56
N VAL A 107 9.75 -6.08 3.55
CA VAL A 107 8.95 -5.50 2.47
C VAL A 107 9.05 -3.99 2.61
N ILE A 108 9.68 -3.34 1.62
CA ILE A 108 9.92 -1.89 1.64
C ILE A 108 8.66 -1.15 1.18
N GLU A 109 7.98 -1.68 0.17
CA GLU A 109 6.76 -1.12 -0.39
C GLU A 109 5.74 -2.24 -0.58
N PRO A 110 4.66 -2.26 0.22
CA PRO A 110 3.59 -3.22 0.03
C PRO A 110 2.79 -2.90 -1.23
N ILE A 111 2.42 -3.92 -2.00
CA ILE A 111 1.68 -3.77 -3.26
C ILE A 111 0.19 -3.96 -2.98
N ARG A 112 -0.61 -2.95 -3.33
CA ARG A 112 -2.07 -2.96 -3.20
C ARG A 112 -2.72 -3.56 -4.45
N LEU A 113 -3.71 -4.42 -4.26
CA LEU A 113 -4.55 -4.99 -5.30
C LEU A 113 -5.75 -4.08 -5.56
N HIS A 114 -6.03 -3.76 -6.82
CA HIS A 114 -7.20 -2.99 -7.23
C HIS A 114 -7.59 -3.28 -8.69
N SER A 115 -8.79 -2.88 -9.10
CA SER A 115 -9.21 -2.91 -10.51
C SER A 115 -8.21 -2.13 -11.37
N GLY A 116 -7.59 -2.78 -12.36
CA GLY A 116 -6.51 -2.24 -13.20
C GLY A 116 -5.12 -2.80 -12.89
N THR A 117 -4.81 -3.23 -11.65
CA THR A 117 -3.52 -3.93 -11.36
C THR A 117 -3.42 -5.29 -12.05
N GLU A 118 -4.56 -5.90 -12.34
CA GLU A 118 -4.63 -7.19 -13.02
C GLU A 118 -4.40 -7.10 -14.53
N GLU A 119 -4.78 -5.99 -15.15
CA GLU A 119 -4.49 -5.71 -16.57
C GLU A 119 -2.98 -5.49 -16.76
N ASN A 120 -2.27 -5.15 -15.69
CA ASN A 120 -0.82 -5.08 -15.66
C ASN A 120 -0.18 -6.16 -14.76
N LYS A 121 -0.68 -7.41 -14.86
CA LYS A 121 0.03 -8.59 -14.32
C LYS A 121 1.50 -8.61 -14.76
N GLU A 122 1.84 -8.02 -15.89
CA GLU A 122 3.21 -7.87 -16.37
C GLU A 122 4.07 -6.92 -15.53
N ALA A 123 3.52 -5.77 -15.08
CA ALA A 123 4.19 -4.92 -14.09
C ALA A 123 4.35 -5.63 -12.74
N LEU A 124 3.38 -6.45 -12.32
CA LEU A 124 3.48 -7.25 -11.11
C LEU A 124 4.48 -8.43 -11.28
N ARG A 125 4.61 -9.01 -12.47
CA ARG A 125 5.54 -10.12 -12.78
C ARG A 125 7.01 -9.75 -12.63
N LYS A 126 7.36 -8.46 -12.60
CA LYS A 126 8.69 -7.94 -12.24
C LYS A 126 9.13 -8.30 -10.82
N SER A 127 8.30 -9.00 -10.06
CA SER A 127 8.58 -9.52 -8.72
C SER A 127 8.79 -11.05 -8.64
N ARG A 128 9.06 -11.76 -9.75
CA ARG A 128 9.23 -13.24 -9.79
C ARG A 128 10.65 -13.75 -9.52
N GLY A 129 11.55 -12.92 -9.04
CA GLY A 129 12.91 -13.30 -8.67
C GLY A 129 13.74 -13.73 -9.88
N GLU A 130 14.28 -14.94 -9.85
CA GLU A 130 15.14 -15.48 -10.93
C GLU A 130 14.35 -15.81 -12.21
N ASP A 131 13.03 -16.00 -12.11
CA ASP A 131 12.14 -16.29 -13.25
C ASP A 131 11.65 -15.03 -13.99
N ASP A 132 12.12 -13.85 -13.55
CA ASP A 132 11.83 -12.56 -14.20
C ASP A 132 12.69 -12.39 -15.46
N GLU A 133 12.08 -12.06 -16.60
CA GLU A 133 12.81 -11.92 -17.88
C GLU A 133 13.89 -10.83 -17.80
N ASP A 134 13.58 -9.69 -17.18
CA ASP A 134 14.54 -8.62 -16.92
C ASP A 134 15.71 -9.09 -16.05
N PHE A 135 15.46 -9.99 -15.09
CA PHE A 135 16.50 -10.59 -14.26
C PHE A 135 17.43 -11.44 -15.12
N GLN A 136 16.88 -12.34 -15.92
CA GLN A 136 17.64 -13.22 -16.82
C GLN A 136 18.48 -12.42 -17.82
N ILE A 137 17.91 -11.34 -18.39
CA ILE A 137 18.64 -10.42 -19.27
C ILE A 137 19.80 -9.74 -18.51
N THR A 138 19.55 -9.28 -17.28
CA THR A 138 20.58 -8.65 -16.44
C THR A 138 21.70 -9.64 -16.12
N GLU A 139 21.35 -10.88 -15.78
CA GLU A 139 22.31 -11.94 -15.50
C GLU A 139 23.16 -12.29 -16.73
N TYR A 140 22.53 -12.46 -17.89
CA TYR A 140 23.22 -12.70 -19.15
C TYR A 140 24.24 -11.59 -19.48
N GLN A 141 23.84 -10.31 -19.33
CA GLN A 141 24.74 -9.17 -19.53
C GLN A 141 25.91 -9.17 -18.54
N ALA A 142 25.65 -9.49 -17.26
CA ALA A 142 26.68 -9.58 -16.24
C ALA A 142 27.69 -10.70 -16.56
N GLN A 143 27.23 -11.87 -17.01
CA GLN A 143 28.08 -12.98 -17.45
C GLN A 143 28.93 -12.60 -18.67
N ARG A 144 28.41 -11.75 -19.56
CA ARG A 144 29.14 -11.24 -20.74
C ARG A 144 30.18 -10.16 -20.43
N GLY A 145 30.29 -9.72 -19.17
CA GLY A 145 31.31 -8.78 -18.73
C GLY A 145 30.82 -7.34 -18.52
N ASN A 146 29.51 -7.08 -18.59
CA ASN A 146 28.96 -5.74 -18.34
C ASN A 146 29.03 -5.38 -16.85
N ALA A 147 29.88 -4.42 -16.49
CA ALA A 147 30.12 -4.02 -15.10
C ALA A 147 28.89 -3.43 -14.40
N ALA A 148 28.07 -2.65 -15.12
CA ALA A 148 26.84 -2.07 -14.59
C ALA A 148 25.79 -3.17 -14.30
N ALA A 149 25.70 -4.18 -15.15
CA ALA A 149 24.84 -5.35 -14.93
C ALA A 149 25.32 -6.18 -13.73
N MET A 150 26.63 -6.38 -13.56
CA MET A 150 27.20 -7.04 -12.37
C MET A 150 26.83 -6.28 -11.09
N TYR A 151 26.97 -4.95 -11.08
CA TYR A 151 26.57 -4.12 -9.95
C TYR A 151 25.06 -4.24 -9.67
N LYS A 152 24.22 -4.17 -10.71
CA LYS A 152 22.77 -4.34 -10.58
C LYS A 152 22.42 -5.71 -9.99
N LEU A 153 23.05 -6.78 -10.47
CA LEU A 153 22.83 -8.14 -9.96
C LEU A 153 23.27 -8.27 -8.49
N GLY A 154 24.40 -7.64 -8.13
CA GLY A 154 24.83 -7.50 -6.74
C GLY A 154 23.78 -6.81 -5.87
N LEU A 155 23.20 -5.70 -6.32
CA LEU A 155 22.12 -4.99 -5.59
C LEU A 155 20.88 -5.86 -5.39
N LEU A 156 20.48 -6.58 -6.44
CA LEU A 156 19.33 -7.48 -6.42
C LEU A 156 19.48 -8.55 -5.34
N TYR A 157 20.64 -9.21 -5.25
CA TYR A 157 20.94 -10.18 -4.19
C TYR A 157 21.21 -9.55 -2.82
N TYR A 158 21.82 -8.36 -2.75
CA TYR A 158 22.12 -7.70 -1.48
C TYR A 158 20.85 -7.26 -0.74
N TYR A 159 19.94 -6.63 -1.49
CA TYR A 159 18.70 -6.10 -0.95
C TYR A 159 17.52 -7.09 -1.04
N GLY A 160 17.63 -8.17 -1.81
CA GLY A 160 16.54 -9.12 -2.05
C GLY A 160 15.39 -8.50 -2.86
N LEU A 161 15.74 -7.79 -3.92
CA LEU A 161 14.77 -7.06 -4.73
C LEU A 161 14.10 -7.97 -5.77
N ARG A 162 12.97 -7.51 -6.33
CA ARG A 162 12.25 -8.22 -7.40
C ARG A 162 11.83 -9.65 -7.06
N GLY A 163 11.64 -9.98 -5.77
CA GLY A 163 11.27 -11.33 -5.34
C GLY A 163 12.45 -12.25 -5.03
N LEU A 164 13.69 -11.78 -5.15
CA LEU A 164 14.87 -12.54 -4.75
C LEU A 164 15.03 -12.60 -3.23
N ARG A 165 15.55 -13.73 -2.74
CA ARG A 165 16.06 -13.82 -1.36
C ARG A 165 17.41 -13.12 -1.27
N ARG A 166 17.73 -12.57 -0.09
CA ARG A 166 19.06 -11.97 0.11
C ARG A 166 20.12 -13.06 0.11
N ASP A 167 21.16 -12.83 -0.67
CA ASP A 167 22.34 -13.67 -0.72
C ASP A 167 23.57 -12.78 -0.74
N TYR A 168 24.14 -12.54 0.44
CA TYR A 168 25.30 -11.69 0.58
C TYR A 168 26.57 -12.30 -0.05
N GLY A 169 26.62 -13.63 -0.21
CA GLY A 169 27.73 -14.30 -0.89
C GLY A 169 27.69 -14.05 -2.39
N LYS A 170 26.52 -14.26 -3.03
CA LYS A 170 26.31 -13.89 -4.43
C LYS A 170 26.49 -12.38 -4.65
N ALA A 171 25.97 -11.55 -3.74
CA ALA A 171 26.15 -10.10 -3.82
C ALA A 171 27.63 -9.71 -3.77
N PHE A 172 28.39 -10.25 -2.81
CA PHE A 172 29.83 -10.03 -2.69
C PHE A 172 30.58 -10.42 -3.97
N HIS A 173 30.25 -11.59 -4.53
CA HIS A 173 30.86 -12.09 -5.77
C HIS A 173 30.64 -11.11 -6.94
N TRP A 174 29.40 -10.68 -7.14
CA TRP A 174 29.05 -9.77 -8.24
C TRP A 174 29.59 -8.36 -8.04
N PHE A 175 29.57 -7.83 -6.81
CA PHE A 175 30.17 -6.54 -6.51
C PHE A 175 31.69 -6.54 -6.71
N SER A 176 32.38 -7.61 -6.31
CA SER A 176 33.83 -7.73 -6.51
C SER A 176 34.18 -7.69 -8.01
N LYS A 177 33.48 -8.49 -8.82
CA LYS A 177 33.62 -8.47 -10.29
C LYS A 177 33.29 -7.11 -10.91
N ALA A 178 32.26 -6.43 -10.40
CA ALA A 178 31.88 -5.10 -10.88
C ALA A 178 33.02 -4.10 -10.68
N VAL A 179 33.63 -4.07 -9.49
CA VAL A 179 34.79 -3.19 -9.22
C VAL A 179 35.99 -3.55 -10.08
N GLU A 180 36.30 -4.85 -10.25
CA GLU A 180 37.38 -5.31 -11.14
C GLU A 180 37.19 -4.84 -12.60
N LYS A 181 35.94 -4.67 -13.03
CA LYS A 181 35.57 -4.16 -14.36
C LYS A 181 35.35 -2.64 -14.41
N GLY A 182 35.71 -1.92 -13.34
CA GLY A 182 35.69 -0.45 -13.29
C GLY A 182 34.41 0.18 -12.74
N GLU A 183 33.42 -0.63 -12.33
CA GLU A 183 32.21 -0.12 -11.69
C GLU A 183 32.46 0.14 -10.20
N THR A 184 32.91 1.35 -9.88
CA THR A 184 33.34 1.72 -8.53
C THR A 184 32.20 1.87 -7.52
N ARG A 185 30.92 2.00 -7.94
CA ARG A 185 29.78 2.13 -7.01
C ARG A 185 29.63 0.93 -6.09
N ALA A 186 30.04 -0.25 -6.55
CA ALA A 186 30.05 -1.48 -5.77
C ALA A 186 31.01 -1.44 -4.56
N SER A 187 32.04 -0.58 -4.57
CA SER A 187 33.06 -0.56 -3.51
C SER A 187 32.53 -0.16 -2.14
N GLU A 188 31.51 0.70 -2.07
CA GLU A 188 30.85 1.05 -0.81
C GLU A 188 30.19 -0.18 -0.19
N LEU A 189 29.43 -0.93 -0.99
CA LEU A 189 28.69 -2.11 -0.54
C LEU A 189 29.64 -3.24 -0.14
N LEU A 190 30.78 -3.38 -0.82
CA LEU A 190 31.85 -4.29 -0.37
C LEU A 190 32.37 -3.91 1.01
N GLY A 191 32.63 -2.63 1.24
CA GLY A 191 33.07 -2.12 2.54
C GLY A 191 32.05 -2.40 3.64
N GLU A 192 30.76 -2.20 3.34
CA GLU A 192 29.66 -2.53 4.25
C GLU A 192 29.55 -4.05 4.53
N ILE A 193 29.67 -4.89 3.50
CA ILE A 193 29.67 -6.35 3.62
C ILE A 193 30.77 -6.81 4.59
N TYR A 194 32.00 -6.31 4.43
CA TYR A 194 33.11 -6.63 5.35
C TYR A 194 32.89 -6.10 6.77
N ALA A 195 32.36 -4.89 6.92
CA ALA A 195 32.09 -4.30 8.24
C ALA A 195 31.03 -5.09 9.02
N ARG A 196 30.05 -5.65 8.30
CA ARG A 196 28.97 -6.47 8.86
C ARG A 196 29.36 -7.93 9.02
N GLY A 197 30.28 -8.44 8.20
CA GLY A 197 30.51 -9.89 8.05
C GLY A 197 29.35 -10.59 7.35
N ALA A 198 28.73 -9.92 6.37
CA ALA A 198 27.55 -10.43 5.69
C ALA A 198 27.98 -11.27 4.47
N GLY A 199 27.89 -12.61 4.55
CA GLY A 199 28.34 -13.50 3.46
C GLY A 199 29.87 -13.68 3.35
N VAL A 200 30.64 -12.96 4.18
CA VAL A 200 32.10 -13.09 4.34
C VAL A 200 32.47 -12.94 5.81
N GLU A 201 33.69 -13.32 6.19
CA GLU A 201 34.18 -13.08 7.56
C GLU A 201 34.30 -11.57 7.82
N ARG A 202 33.86 -11.14 9.01
CA ARG A 202 33.89 -9.72 9.39
C ARG A 202 35.33 -9.22 9.49
N ASN A 203 35.68 -8.23 8.67
CA ASN A 203 37.03 -7.66 8.63
C ASN A 203 36.97 -6.13 8.49
N TYR A 204 37.22 -5.42 9.61
CA TYR A 204 37.15 -3.96 9.63
C TYR A 204 38.30 -3.27 8.87
N THR A 205 39.44 -3.94 8.69
CA THR A 205 40.56 -3.39 7.92
C THR A 205 40.23 -3.38 6.43
N GLU A 206 39.67 -4.47 5.91
CA GLU A 206 39.17 -4.52 4.54
C GLU A 206 37.98 -3.57 4.34
N ALA A 207 37.06 -3.51 5.30
CA ALA A 207 35.97 -2.54 5.27
C ALA A 207 36.48 -1.10 5.13
N TYR A 208 37.49 -0.73 5.92
CA TYR A 208 38.12 0.58 5.84
C TYR A 208 38.74 0.84 4.47
N LYS A 209 39.48 -0.13 3.90
CA LYS A 209 40.11 0.01 2.57
C LYS A 209 39.06 0.29 1.49
N TRP A 210 38.00 -0.51 1.44
CA TRP A 210 36.93 -0.37 0.46
C TRP A 210 36.14 0.93 0.62
N LEU A 211 35.77 1.30 1.85
CA LEU A 211 35.09 2.57 2.12
C LEU A 211 35.98 3.78 1.83
N ALA A 212 37.28 3.71 2.12
CA ALA A 212 38.22 4.77 1.79
C ALA A 212 38.41 4.91 0.27
N PHE A 213 38.41 3.80 -0.46
CA PHE A 213 38.40 3.81 -1.93
C PHE A 213 37.12 4.47 -2.47
N ALA A 214 35.94 4.07 -1.98
CA ALA A 214 34.65 4.67 -2.36
C ALA A 214 34.59 6.18 -2.05
N ALA A 215 35.09 6.58 -0.87
CA ALA A 215 35.16 7.99 -0.47
C ALA A 215 36.07 8.82 -1.38
N LYS A 216 37.21 8.28 -1.84
CA LYS A 216 38.07 8.96 -2.84
C LYS A 216 37.35 9.21 -4.16
N GLN A 217 36.42 8.33 -4.52
CA GLN A 217 35.54 8.48 -5.68
C GLN A 217 34.31 9.36 -5.40
N GLN A 218 34.27 10.05 -4.25
CA GLN A 218 33.18 10.92 -3.81
C GLN A 218 31.82 10.20 -3.63
N HIS A 219 31.83 8.91 -3.31
CA HIS A 219 30.61 8.23 -2.88
C HIS A 219 30.30 8.63 -1.44
N TYR A 220 29.37 9.58 -1.26
CA TYR A 220 29.18 10.25 0.03
C TYR A 220 28.67 9.34 1.16
N SER A 221 27.92 8.30 0.81
CA SER A 221 27.51 7.20 1.67
C SER A 221 28.70 6.47 2.32
N ALA A 222 29.86 6.42 1.67
CA ALA A 222 31.06 5.82 2.23
C ALA A 222 31.65 6.63 3.41
N TYR A 223 31.50 7.97 3.41
CA TYR A 223 31.93 8.80 4.54
C TYR A 223 31.16 8.46 5.82
N ASN A 224 29.88 8.09 5.69
CA ASN A 224 29.09 7.60 6.81
C ASN A 224 29.65 6.29 7.39
N GLY A 225 30.04 5.35 6.53
CA GLY A 225 30.71 4.11 6.95
C GLY A 225 32.05 4.39 7.66
N LEU A 226 32.90 5.24 7.07
CA LEU A 226 34.19 5.63 7.66
C LEU A 226 34.02 6.34 9.00
N GLY A 227 33.07 7.28 9.10
CA GLY A 227 32.75 7.96 10.35
C GLY A 227 32.38 6.98 11.44
N TYR A 228 31.56 5.97 11.13
CA TYR A 228 31.21 4.91 12.08
C TYR A 228 32.44 4.12 12.55
N LEU A 229 33.34 3.74 11.64
CA LEU A 229 34.60 3.07 11.98
C LEU A 229 35.45 3.91 12.93
N TYR A 230 35.57 5.23 12.70
CA TYR A 230 36.30 6.14 13.59
C TYR A 230 35.63 6.34 14.96
N VAL A 231 34.29 6.36 15.05
CA VAL A 231 33.57 6.42 16.33
C VAL A 231 33.87 5.19 17.18
N LYS A 232 33.90 4.01 16.55
CA LYS A 232 34.11 2.74 17.24
C LYS A 232 35.58 2.37 17.44
N GLY A 233 36.49 2.95 16.64
CA GLY A 233 37.89 2.54 16.60
C GLY A 233 38.11 1.21 15.86
N TYR A 234 37.24 0.88 14.89
CA TYR A 234 37.32 -0.38 14.14
C TYR A 234 38.11 -0.19 12.85
N GLY A 235 39.10 -1.06 12.60
CA GLY A 235 39.90 -1.02 11.37
C GLY A 235 40.76 0.24 11.19
N VAL A 236 40.92 1.03 12.27
CA VAL A 236 41.71 2.27 12.31
C VAL A 236 42.70 2.22 13.48
N GLU A 237 43.82 2.92 13.36
CA GLU A 237 44.87 2.93 14.39
C GLU A 237 44.38 3.42 15.76
N LYS A 238 43.57 4.49 15.76
CA LYS A 238 43.00 5.08 16.98
C LYS A 238 41.59 5.62 16.71
N LYS A 239 40.72 5.47 17.71
CA LYS A 239 39.41 6.13 17.75
C LYS A 239 39.58 7.65 17.62
N ASN A 240 38.84 8.28 16.71
CA ASN A 240 38.91 9.73 16.47
C ASN A 240 37.51 10.30 16.24
N LEU A 241 36.95 10.93 17.29
CA LEU A 241 35.59 11.47 17.26
C LEU A 241 35.46 12.75 16.43
N THR A 242 36.50 13.58 16.39
CA THR A 242 36.51 14.81 15.58
C THR A 242 36.46 14.47 14.10
N LYS A 243 37.31 13.55 13.66
CA LYS A 243 37.31 13.07 12.27
C LYS A 243 36.00 12.37 11.92
N ALA A 244 35.43 11.60 12.83
CA ALA A 244 34.11 11.00 12.61
C ALA A 244 33.02 12.05 12.41
N ARG A 245 33.00 13.12 13.21
CA ARG A 245 32.05 14.22 13.07
C ARG A 245 32.19 14.89 11.70
N GLU A 246 33.41 15.23 11.29
CA GLU A 246 33.68 15.86 9.98
C GLU A 246 33.19 14.98 8.82
N LEU A 247 33.41 13.66 8.90
CA LEU A 247 32.93 12.71 7.90
C LEU A 247 31.39 12.64 7.86
N PHE A 248 30.71 12.69 9.02
CA PHE A 248 29.25 12.73 9.07
C PHE A 248 28.68 14.06 8.59
N GLU A 249 29.34 15.18 8.89
CA GLU A 249 28.99 16.51 8.39
C GLU A 249 29.09 16.54 6.86
N LEU A 250 30.18 16.05 6.28
CA LEU A 250 30.36 15.95 4.84
C LEU A 250 29.29 15.06 4.17
N ALA A 251 28.94 13.93 4.79
CA ALA A 251 27.85 13.09 4.29
C ALA A 251 26.50 13.83 4.36
N ALA A 252 26.19 14.48 5.49
CA ALA A 252 24.93 15.20 5.69
C ALA A 252 24.78 16.39 4.72
N GLU A 253 25.84 17.18 4.51
CA GLU A 253 25.85 18.29 3.55
C GLU A 253 25.52 17.84 2.11
N ASN A 254 25.87 16.59 1.78
CA ASN A 254 25.57 15.95 0.49
C ASN A 254 24.29 15.11 0.52
N LYS A 255 23.35 15.44 1.42
CA LYS A 255 22.00 14.85 1.52
C LYS A 255 21.97 13.35 1.86
N GLU A 256 23.05 12.81 2.41
CA GLU A 256 23.09 11.41 2.85
C GLU A 256 22.32 11.23 4.16
N ALA A 257 21.31 10.36 4.16
CA ALA A 257 20.45 10.12 5.32
C ALA A 257 21.22 9.51 6.50
N GLY A 258 22.20 8.64 6.22
CA GLY A 258 23.06 8.04 7.23
C GLY A 258 23.90 9.07 7.99
N GLY A 259 24.43 10.07 7.28
CA GLY A 259 25.21 11.17 7.84
C GLY A 259 24.40 12.01 8.83
N HIS A 260 23.20 12.46 8.41
CA HIS A 260 22.26 13.17 9.27
C HIS A 260 21.93 12.39 10.54
N TYR A 261 21.62 11.10 10.40
CA TYR A 261 21.30 10.24 11.54
C TYR A 261 22.48 10.15 12.54
N ASN A 262 23.67 9.80 12.06
CA ASN A 262 24.82 9.59 12.93
C ASN A 262 25.27 10.89 13.58
N LEU A 263 25.26 12.01 12.85
CA LEU A 263 25.52 13.34 13.40
C LEU A 263 24.50 13.71 14.48
N GLY A 264 23.20 13.47 14.22
CA GLY A 264 22.13 13.66 15.19
C GLY A 264 22.35 12.84 16.47
N VAL A 265 22.78 11.59 16.34
CA VAL A 265 23.12 10.73 17.50
C VAL A 265 24.34 11.26 18.28
N LEU A 266 25.36 11.79 17.61
CA LEU A 266 26.52 12.40 18.29
C LEU A 266 26.07 13.58 19.16
N TYR A 267 25.26 14.51 18.63
CA TYR A 267 24.75 15.65 19.38
C TYR A 267 23.76 15.25 20.47
N LEU A 268 22.89 14.27 20.22
CA LEU A 268 21.90 13.80 21.20
C LEU A 268 22.58 13.22 22.45
N LYS A 269 23.65 12.43 22.24
CA LYS A 269 24.39 11.73 23.29
C LYS A 269 25.59 12.53 23.83
N GLY A 270 26.02 13.59 23.15
CA GLY A 270 27.23 14.35 23.49
C GLY A 270 28.53 13.57 23.24
N ILE A 271 28.58 12.74 22.19
CA ILE A 271 29.76 11.92 21.88
C ILE A 271 30.74 12.76 21.05
N GLY A 272 31.83 13.20 21.66
CA GLY A 272 32.86 14.01 20.98
C GLY A 272 32.42 15.44 20.61
N VAL A 273 31.20 15.82 21.01
CA VAL A 273 30.61 17.16 20.84
C VAL A 273 29.84 17.55 22.09
N LYS A 274 29.64 18.84 22.33
CA LYS A 274 28.73 19.31 23.38
C LYS A 274 27.31 18.82 23.06
N ARG A 275 26.64 18.24 24.06
CA ARG A 275 25.27 17.75 23.90
C ARG A 275 24.35 18.90 23.50
N ASP A 276 23.62 18.71 22.40
CA ASP A 276 22.65 19.66 21.85
C ASP A 276 21.44 18.89 21.33
N VAL A 277 20.35 18.93 22.09
CA VAL A 277 19.14 18.17 21.78
C VAL A 277 18.38 18.78 20.61
N ILE A 278 18.33 20.10 20.50
CA ILE A 278 17.56 20.78 19.44
C ILE A 278 18.22 20.53 18.09
N ARG A 279 19.54 20.72 18.01
CA ARG A 279 20.30 20.39 16.79
C ARG A 279 20.17 18.91 16.43
N ALA A 280 20.22 18.02 17.42
CA ALA A 280 20.03 16.59 17.19
C ALA A 280 18.64 16.26 16.63
N CYS A 281 17.57 16.88 17.17
CA CYS A 281 16.21 16.68 16.66
C CYS A 281 16.09 17.08 15.19
N ASN A 282 16.60 18.26 14.82
CA ASN A 282 16.55 18.73 13.45
C ASN A 282 17.27 17.78 12.49
N LEU A 283 18.47 17.34 12.85
CA LEU A 283 19.25 16.37 12.06
C LEU A 283 18.53 15.01 11.92
N LEU A 284 17.94 14.51 13.02
CA LEU A 284 17.18 13.26 12.98
C LEU A 284 15.91 13.40 12.15
N LEU A 285 15.22 14.54 12.19
CA LEU A 285 14.04 14.80 11.35
C LEU A 285 14.40 14.85 9.85
N HIS A 286 15.57 15.41 9.48
CA HIS A 286 16.07 15.31 8.11
C HIS A 286 16.27 13.85 7.68
N ALA A 287 16.83 13.01 8.54
CA ALA A 287 16.98 11.57 8.26
C ALA A 287 15.64 10.82 8.22
N VAL A 288 14.65 11.24 9.02
CA VAL A 288 13.27 10.70 8.97
C VAL A 288 12.60 11.04 7.64
N ASN A 289 12.72 12.27 7.15
CA ASN A 289 12.18 12.68 5.85
C ASN A 289 12.80 11.90 4.68
N ALA A 290 14.02 11.39 4.86
CA ALA A 290 14.69 10.49 3.92
C ALA A 290 14.36 8.99 4.15
N GLY A 291 13.43 8.66 5.05
CA GLY A 291 12.95 7.29 5.29
C GLY A 291 13.84 6.39 6.13
N GLN A 292 14.86 6.94 6.81
CA GLN A 292 15.87 6.18 7.54
C GLN A 292 15.28 5.52 8.82
N PRO A 293 15.19 4.17 8.90
CA PRO A 293 14.42 3.50 9.95
C PRO A 293 14.95 3.72 11.38
N LYS A 294 16.28 3.83 11.55
CA LYS A 294 16.88 4.08 12.88
C LYS A 294 16.57 5.49 13.36
N ALA A 295 16.48 6.48 12.48
CA ALA A 295 16.13 7.85 12.77
C ALA A 295 14.65 7.93 13.17
N ILE A 296 13.77 7.24 12.44
CA ILE A 296 12.35 7.11 12.79
C ILE A 296 12.20 6.56 14.21
N TYR A 297 12.91 5.46 14.53
CA TYR A 297 12.93 4.90 15.89
C TYR A 297 13.45 5.88 16.95
N GLN A 298 14.51 6.64 16.66
CA GLN A 298 15.02 7.63 17.62
C GLN A 298 14.04 8.78 17.81
N VAL A 299 13.43 9.31 16.75
CA VAL A 299 12.43 10.39 16.85
C VAL A 299 11.18 9.92 17.58
N ALA A 300 10.73 8.67 17.34
CA ALA A 300 9.64 8.05 18.12
C ALA A 300 9.96 8.04 19.62
N LYS A 301 11.20 7.69 19.99
CA LYS A 301 11.68 7.73 21.38
C LYS A 301 11.69 9.14 21.96
N LEU A 302 12.01 10.14 21.16
CA LEU A 302 11.98 11.55 21.58
C LEU A 302 10.54 12.02 21.84
N PHE A 303 9.59 11.67 20.97
CA PHE A 303 8.15 11.94 21.19
C PHE A 303 7.59 11.21 22.41
N GLN A 304 7.97 9.95 22.63
CA GLN A 304 7.51 9.16 23.78
C GLN A 304 7.98 9.78 25.10
N LYS A 305 9.24 10.24 25.14
CA LYS A 305 9.87 10.80 26.34
C LYS A 305 9.70 12.31 26.51
N GLY A 306 9.30 13.03 25.48
CA GLY A 306 9.24 14.49 25.49
C GLY A 306 10.61 15.17 25.54
N ILE A 307 11.63 14.59 24.90
CA ILE A 307 13.01 15.13 24.90
C ILE A 307 13.21 15.97 23.65
N GLY A 308 13.30 17.30 23.78
CA GLY A 308 13.46 18.22 22.65
C GLY A 308 12.21 18.42 21.79
N LEU A 309 11.25 17.50 21.87
CA LEU A 309 9.93 17.56 21.26
C LEU A 309 8.85 17.47 22.35
N LYS A 310 7.66 18.01 22.10
CA LYS A 310 6.51 17.85 23.01
C LYS A 310 6.14 16.36 23.08
N ARG A 311 5.90 15.83 24.29
CA ARG A 311 5.45 14.44 24.48
C ARG A 311 4.17 14.21 23.66
N ASN A 312 4.18 13.21 22.79
CA ASN A 312 3.05 12.82 21.96
C ASN A 312 3.09 11.31 21.72
N LEU A 313 2.27 10.56 22.45
CA LEU A 313 2.26 9.10 22.36
C LEU A 313 1.64 8.58 21.07
N HIS A 314 0.62 9.25 20.54
CA HIS A 314 0.04 8.90 19.26
C HIS A 314 1.10 8.96 18.15
N MET A 315 1.84 10.08 18.04
CA MET A 315 2.92 10.23 17.07
C MET A 315 4.07 9.24 17.30
N ALA A 316 4.45 9.02 18.56
CA ALA A 316 5.48 8.02 18.89
C ALA A 316 5.06 6.61 18.43
N THR A 317 3.80 6.23 18.69
CA THR A 317 3.23 4.93 18.32
C THR A 317 3.18 4.76 16.82
N MET A 318 2.73 5.77 16.07
CA MET A 318 2.73 5.77 14.60
C MET A 318 4.14 5.58 14.01
N LEU A 319 5.13 6.31 14.54
CA LEU A 319 6.51 6.19 14.08
C LEU A 319 7.09 4.81 14.42
N TYR A 320 6.84 4.28 15.63
CA TYR A 320 7.28 2.93 15.98
C TYR A 320 6.60 1.87 15.11
N LYS A 321 5.28 1.96 14.89
CA LYS A 321 4.53 1.07 13.99
C LYS A 321 5.17 1.03 12.60
N SER A 322 5.52 2.18 12.03
CA SER A 322 6.15 2.25 10.71
C SER A 322 7.52 1.55 10.60
N VAL A 323 8.23 1.41 11.73
CA VAL A 323 9.50 0.65 11.82
C VAL A 323 9.23 -0.82 12.10
N ALA A 324 8.30 -1.12 13.01
CA ALA A 324 7.88 -2.47 13.36
C ALA A 324 7.34 -3.21 12.12
N GLU A 325 6.57 -2.55 11.27
CA GLU A 325 6.04 -3.14 10.03
C GLU A 325 7.12 -3.58 9.04
N ARG A 326 8.36 -3.10 9.19
CA ARG A 326 9.54 -3.55 8.42
C ARG A 326 10.20 -4.79 9.03
N GLY A 327 9.60 -5.42 10.04
CA GLY A 327 10.11 -6.65 10.64
C GLY A 327 10.01 -7.87 9.70
N PRO A 328 10.61 -9.02 10.08
CA PRO A 328 10.64 -10.23 9.27
C PRO A 328 9.24 -10.81 9.00
N TRP A 329 8.27 -10.54 9.87
CA TRP A 329 6.87 -10.92 9.67
C TRP A 329 6.21 -10.23 8.47
N SER A 330 6.78 -9.15 7.94
CA SER A 330 6.34 -8.54 6.67
C SER A 330 6.50 -9.45 5.44
N SER A 331 7.35 -10.48 5.53
CA SER A 331 7.56 -11.49 4.48
C SER A 331 6.28 -12.15 3.97
N LEU A 332 5.27 -12.29 4.86
CA LEU A 332 3.96 -12.83 4.52
C LEU A 332 3.30 -12.09 3.33
N SER A 333 3.53 -10.77 3.19
CA SER A 333 2.95 -9.97 2.09
C SER A 333 3.52 -10.37 0.75
N ARG A 334 4.81 -10.72 0.73
CA ARG A 334 5.51 -11.19 -0.47
C ARG A 334 4.95 -12.54 -0.90
N TRP A 335 4.81 -13.48 0.04
CA TRP A 335 4.24 -14.80 -0.24
C TRP A 335 2.77 -14.71 -0.65
N ALA A 336 2.01 -13.80 -0.06
CA ALA A 336 0.61 -13.55 -0.42
C ALA A 336 0.51 -13.05 -1.87
N LEU A 337 1.31 -12.04 -2.24
CA LEU A 337 1.35 -11.52 -3.60
C LEU A 337 1.82 -12.59 -4.60
N GLU A 338 2.87 -13.34 -4.26
CA GLU A 338 3.37 -14.40 -5.12
C GLU A 338 2.32 -15.49 -5.37
N SER A 339 1.59 -15.90 -4.33
CA SER A 339 0.50 -16.87 -4.44
C SER A 339 -0.63 -16.31 -5.32
N TYR A 340 -0.99 -15.05 -5.12
CA TYR A 340 -1.99 -14.36 -5.93
C TYR A 340 -1.61 -14.33 -7.42
N LEU A 341 -0.36 -13.98 -7.74
CA LEU A 341 0.13 -13.91 -9.12
C LEU A 341 0.21 -15.27 -9.81
N LYS A 342 0.38 -16.35 -9.04
CA LYS A 342 0.34 -17.74 -9.52
C LYS A 342 -1.09 -18.28 -9.69
N GLY A 343 -2.10 -17.53 -9.27
CA GLY A 343 -3.51 -17.95 -9.29
C GLY A 343 -3.94 -18.75 -8.07
N ASP A 344 -3.09 -18.89 -7.06
CA ASP A 344 -3.42 -19.53 -5.79
C ASP A 344 -4.08 -18.51 -4.85
N VAL A 345 -5.35 -18.20 -5.16
CA VAL A 345 -6.12 -17.13 -4.51
C VAL A 345 -6.47 -17.48 -3.07
N GLY A 346 -6.79 -18.73 -2.76
CA GLY A 346 -7.13 -19.15 -1.40
C GLY A 346 -5.95 -19.02 -0.42
N LYS A 347 -4.74 -19.42 -0.84
CA LYS A 347 -3.53 -19.18 -0.04
C LYS A 347 -3.20 -17.70 0.08
N ALA A 348 -3.35 -16.93 -1.01
CA ALA A 348 -3.14 -15.48 -0.97
C ALA A 348 -4.08 -14.81 0.04
N LEU A 349 -5.38 -15.16 0.02
CA LEU A 349 -6.38 -14.67 0.95
C LEU A 349 -6.01 -15.00 2.40
N LEU A 350 -5.58 -16.23 2.69
CA LEU A 350 -5.21 -16.62 4.05
C LEU A 350 -3.99 -15.84 4.55
N LEU A 351 -2.97 -15.65 3.70
CA LEU A 351 -1.75 -14.91 4.05
C LEU A 351 -2.03 -13.40 4.24
N TYR A 352 -2.81 -12.79 3.34
CA TYR A 352 -3.23 -11.39 3.52
C TYR A 352 -4.13 -11.22 4.74
N SER A 353 -5.06 -12.14 4.99
CA SER A 353 -5.92 -12.10 6.19
C SER A 353 -5.09 -12.20 7.47
N ARG A 354 -4.07 -13.06 7.48
CA ARG A 354 -3.14 -13.14 8.62
C ARG A 354 -2.39 -11.83 8.81
N MET A 355 -1.96 -11.16 7.74
CA MET A 355 -1.29 -9.86 7.89
C MET A 355 -2.24 -8.72 8.26
N ALA A 356 -3.49 -8.80 7.82
CA ALA A 356 -4.53 -7.86 8.20
C ALA A 356 -4.78 -7.89 9.72
N ASP A 357 -4.76 -9.09 10.31
CA ASP A 357 -4.80 -9.33 11.77
C ASP A 357 -3.60 -8.69 12.50
N LEU A 358 -2.42 -8.64 11.87
CA LEU A 358 -1.24 -7.93 12.40
C LEU A 358 -1.31 -6.40 12.24
N GLY A 359 -2.35 -5.87 11.58
CA GLY A 359 -2.58 -4.43 11.42
C GLY A 359 -2.00 -3.80 10.16
N TYR A 360 -1.57 -4.58 9.17
CA TYR A 360 -1.05 -4.03 7.90
C TYR A 360 -2.20 -3.53 7.02
N GLU A 361 -2.26 -2.21 6.79
CA GLU A 361 -3.30 -1.56 5.96
C GLU A 361 -3.43 -2.18 4.56
N VAL A 362 -2.32 -2.31 3.83
CA VAL A 362 -2.37 -2.87 2.47
C VAL A 362 -2.82 -4.33 2.46
N ALA A 363 -2.51 -5.11 3.51
CA ALA A 363 -3.00 -6.47 3.61
C ALA A 363 -4.51 -6.52 3.90
N GLN A 364 -5.03 -5.57 4.69
CA GLN A 364 -6.47 -5.42 4.94
C GLN A 364 -7.21 -5.12 3.64
N SER A 365 -6.76 -4.11 2.88
CA SER A 365 -7.37 -3.77 1.59
C SER A 365 -7.24 -4.90 0.57
N ASN A 366 -6.10 -5.60 0.50
CA ASN A 366 -5.92 -6.74 -0.40
C ASN A 366 -6.81 -7.92 -0.06
N ALA A 367 -6.92 -8.29 1.22
CA ALA A 367 -7.81 -9.36 1.65
C ALA A 367 -9.28 -9.01 1.37
N ALA A 368 -9.70 -7.77 1.66
CA ALA A 368 -11.04 -7.29 1.37
C ALA A 368 -11.36 -7.34 -0.14
N TRP A 369 -10.42 -6.88 -0.96
CA TRP A 369 -10.54 -6.91 -2.42
C TRP A 369 -10.66 -8.34 -2.97
N ILE A 370 -9.87 -9.29 -2.47
CA ILE A 370 -9.98 -10.69 -2.87
C ILE A 370 -11.37 -11.25 -2.51
N LEU A 371 -11.87 -10.95 -1.31
CA LEU A 371 -13.19 -11.40 -0.84
C LEU A 371 -14.33 -10.84 -1.70
N ASP A 372 -14.28 -9.57 -2.08
CA ASP A 372 -15.32 -8.95 -2.92
C ASP A 372 -15.29 -9.45 -4.35
N ARG A 373 -14.09 -9.71 -4.89
CA ARG A 373 -13.92 -10.13 -6.28
C ARG A 373 -14.27 -11.59 -6.53
N TYR A 374 -13.73 -12.49 -5.70
CA TYR A 374 -13.77 -13.93 -5.96
C TYR A 374 -14.93 -14.60 -5.21
N GLY A 375 -16.10 -13.95 -5.24
CA GLY A 375 -17.25 -14.36 -4.44
C GLY A 375 -17.69 -15.80 -4.67
N ASP A 376 -17.64 -16.27 -5.92
CA ASP A 376 -18.14 -17.59 -6.32
C ASP A 376 -17.16 -18.75 -6.04
N GLN A 377 -15.98 -18.46 -5.45
CA GLN A 377 -14.94 -19.45 -5.20
C GLN A 377 -14.94 -19.91 -3.73
N SER A 378 -14.75 -21.22 -3.51
CA SER A 378 -14.54 -21.87 -2.20
C SER A 378 -13.19 -21.49 -1.55
N ILE A 379 -12.87 -20.20 -1.50
CA ILE A 379 -11.60 -19.66 -1.01
C ILE A 379 -11.70 -19.08 0.41
N CYS A 380 -12.91 -18.71 0.84
CA CYS A 380 -13.16 -18.10 2.15
C CYS A 380 -13.62 -19.16 3.13
N MET A 381 -12.93 -19.30 4.27
CA MET A 381 -13.33 -20.19 5.37
C MET A 381 -14.17 -19.43 6.40
N GLY A 382 -15.39 -19.92 6.67
CA GLY A 382 -16.32 -19.44 7.69
C GLY A 382 -16.31 -20.34 8.93
N GLU A 383 -17.29 -20.19 9.82
CA GLU A 383 -17.26 -20.86 11.14
C GLU A 383 -17.37 -22.39 11.05
N SER A 384 -18.18 -22.90 10.13
CA SER A 384 -18.43 -24.34 9.95
C SER A 384 -17.70 -24.96 8.76
N SER A 385 -17.59 -24.22 7.65
CA SER A 385 -17.07 -24.68 6.35
C SER A 385 -16.61 -23.47 5.54
N TYR A 386 -16.88 -23.43 4.24
CA TYR A 386 -16.78 -22.19 3.46
C TYR A 386 -17.70 -21.09 3.99
N CYS A 387 -17.27 -19.84 3.81
CA CYS A 387 -18.05 -18.66 4.14
C CYS A 387 -19.36 -18.66 3.36
N THR A 388 -20.45 -18.31 4.04
CA THR A 388 -21.65 -17.79 3.39
C THR A 388 -21.34 -16.44 2.72
N ASP A 389 -22.15 -16.04 1.74
CA ASP A 389 -22.04 -14.69 1.12
C ASP A 389 -22.08 -13.58 2.18
N MET A 390 -22.95 -13.73 3.18
CA MET A 390 -23.06 -12.80 4.30
C MET A 390 -21.75 -12.71 5.10
N GLU A 391 -21.17 -13.84 5.52
CA GLU A 391 -19.90 -13.86 6.24
C GLU A 391 -18.76 -13.24 5.41
N ARG A 392 -18.72 -13.56 4.11
CA ARG A 392 -17.71 -13.03 3.18
C ARG A 392 -17.80 -11.49 3.10
N HIS A 393 -19.00 -10.95 2.86
CA HIS A 393 -19.21 -9.51 2.74
C HIS A 393 -18.99 -8.77 4.06
N LEU A 394 -19.47 -9.31 5.19
CA LEU A 394 -19.21 -8.71 6.49
C LEU A 394 -17.71 -8.66 6.80
N ARG A 395 -16.96 -9.71 6.44
CA ARG A 395 -15.51 -9.75 6.59
C ARG A 395 -14.82 -8.74 5.67
N ALA A 396 -15.21 -8.67 4.39
CA ALA A 396 -14.68 -7.69 3.45
C ALA A 396 -14.91 -6.24 3.93
N HIS A 397 -16.13 -5.91 4.34
CA HIS A 397 -16.47 -4.58 4.85
C HIS A 397 -15.68 -4.22 6.12
N ALA A 398 -15.52 -5.17 7.04
CA ALA A 398 -14.71 -4.96 8.24
C ALA A 398 -13.24 -4.67 7.91
N LEU A 399 -12.68 -5.36 6.92
CA LEU A 399 -11.30 -5.16 6.46
C LEU A 399 -11.14 -3.84 5.72
N TRP A 400 -12.08 -3.46 4.85
CA TRP A 400 -12.07 -2.14 4.23
C TRP A 400 -12.12 -1.03 5.29
N TRP A 401 -12.96 -1.17 6.31
CA TRP A 401 -13.08 -0.16 7.36
C TRP A 401 -11.78 -0.01 8.15
N GLN A 402 -11.14 -1.13 8.49
CA GLN A 402 -9.83 -1.13 9.14
C GLN A 402 -8.76 -0.46 8.27
N ALA A 403 -8.78 -0.68 6.96
CA ALA A 403 -7.85 -0.03 6.05
C ALA A 403 -8.10 1.49 6.00
N SER A 404 -9.36 1.93 5.98
CA SER A 404 -9.68 3.36 5.95
C SER A 404 -9.31 4.11 7.22
N GLU A 405 -9.45 3.47 8.39
CA GLU A 405 -8.97 4.02 9.68
C GLU A 405 -7.46 4.29 9.67
N GLN A 406 -6.71 3.62 8.80
CA GLN A 406 -5.26 3.78 8.65
C GLN A 406 -4.86 4.73 7.51
N GLY A 407 -5.82 5.42 6.90
CA GLY A 407 -5.59 6.42 5.86
C GLY A 407 -5.75 5.91 4.43
N ASN A 408 -6.41 4.77 4.21
CA ASN A 408 -6.83 4.35 2.88
C ASN A 408 -8.17 5.02 2.52
N GLU A 409 -8.08 6.13 1.81
CA GLU A 409 -9.22 6.96 1.42
C GLU A 409 -10.18 6.23 0.47
N HIS A 410 -9.65 5.33 -0.35
CA HIS A 410 -10.43 4.52 -1.29
C HIS A 410 -11.25 3.43 -0.58
N ALA A 411 -10.74 2.90 0.53
CA ALA A 411 -11.43 1.86 1.28
C ALA A 411 -12.76 2.36 1.86
N ALA A 412 -12.80 3.57 2.43
CA ALA A 412 -14.04 4.15 2.94
C ALA A 412 -15.05 4.46 1.84
N LEU A 413 -14.58 4.85 0.65
CA LEU A 413 -15.43 5.02 -0.51
C LEU A 413 -16.13 3.71 -0.89
N LEU A 414 -15.38 2.59 -0.96
CA LEU A 414 -15.94 1.28 -1.30
C LEU A 414 -17.00 0.79 -0.30
N ILE A 415 -16.81 1.08 0.99
CA ILE A 415 -17.81 0.77 2.03
C ILE A 415 -19.06 1.62 1.85
N GLY A 416 -18.87 2.91 1.54
CA GLY A 416 -19.97 3.81 1.21
C GLY A 416 -20.78 3.30 0.03
N ASP A 417 -20.10 2.88 -1.05
CA ASP A 417 -20.73 2.27 -2.23
C ASP A 417 -21.47 0.98 -1.86
N ALA A 418 -20.88 0.14 -1.01
CA ALA A 418 -21.50 -1.12 -0.59
C ALA A 418 -22.83 -0.87 0.16
N TYR A 419 -22.86 0.07 1.11
CA TYR A 419 -24.09 0.45 1.81
C TYR A 419 -25.09 1.18 0.91
N TYR A 420 -24.60 2.05 0.02
CA TYR A 420 -25.45 2.82 -0.89
C TYR A 420 -26.19 1.92 -1.89
N TYR A 421 -25.48 0.98 -2.51
CA TYR A 421 -26.05 0.08 -3.51
C TYR A 421 -26.67 -1.18 -2.90
N GLY A 422 -26.30 -1.54 -1.66
CA GLY A 422 -26.72 -2.78 -1.01
C GLY A 422 -25.92 -4.00 -1.47
N ARG A 423 -24.61 -3.85 -1.69
CA ARG A 423 -23.73 -4.96 -2.11
C ARG A 423 -23.33 -5.75 -0.88
N GLY A 424 -23.88 -6.96 -0.73
CA GLY A 424 -23.55 -7.85 0.39
C GLY A 424 -24.13 -7.45 1.75
N VAL A 425 -24.85 -6.33 1.81
CA VAL A 425 -25.57 -5.82 2.99
C VAL A 425 -26.87 -5.16 2.53
N ALA A 426 -27.82 -4.99 3.46
CA ALA A 426 -29.01 -4.20 3.18
C ALA A 426 -28.62 -2.76 2.83
N ARG A 427 -29.37 -2.15 1.92
CA ARG A 427 -29.20 -0.73 1.57
C ARG A 427 -29.38 0.14 2.81
N ASP A 428 -28.40 0.99 3.07
CA ASP A 428 -28.37 1.87 4.24
C ASP A 428 -27.72 3.19 3.84
N TYR A 429 -28.54 4.17 3.48
CA TYR A 429 -28.05 5.47 3.04
C TYR A 429 -27.40 6.28 4.16
N GLU A 430 -27.78 6.06 5.42
CA GLU A 430 -27.17 6.78 6.55
C GLU A 430 -25.74 6.30 6.77
N ARG A 431 -25.52 4.98 6.80
CA ARG A 431 -24.15 4.41 6.88
C ARG A 431 -23.30 4.73 5.66
N ALA A 432 -23.91 4.77 4.47
CA ALA A 432 -23.21 5.20 3.26
C ALA A 432 -22.70 6.65 3.41
N ALA A 433 -23.55 7.55 3.93
CA ALA A 433 -23.17 8.93 4.18
C ALA A 433 -22.03 9.03 5.20
N GLU A 434 -22.07 8.28 6.31
CA GLU A 434 -21.00 8.24 7.30
C GLU A 434 -19.66 7.82 6.69
N ALA A 435 -19.66 6.75 5.88
CA ALA A 435 -18.47 6.27 5.19
C ALA A 435 -17.93 7.30 4.19
N TYR A 436 -18.80 7.95 3.40
CA TYR A 436 -18.36 9.01 2.49
C TYR A 436 -17.88 10.26 3.24
N MET A 437 -18.46 10.62 4.38
CA MET A 437 -17.95 11.71 5.22
C MET A 437 -16.56 11.39 5.76
N HIS A 438 -16.32 10.14 6.14
CA HIS A 438 -14.99 9.67 6.54
C HIS A 438 -14.00 9.76 5.37
N ALA A 439 -14.34 9.25 4.18
CA ALA A 439 -13.51 9.38 2.98
C ALA A 439 -13.27 10.84 2.59
N ARG A 440 -14.26 11.73 2.74
CA ARG A 440 -14.11 13.18 2.55
C ARG A 440 -13.09 13.78 3.49
N SER A 441 -13.06 13.35 4.75
CA SER A 441 -12.07 13.85 5.73
C SER A 441 -10.62 13.55 5.31
N GLN A 442 -10.44 12.60 4.40
CA GLN A 442 -9.18 12.23 3.75
C GLN A 442 -9.02 12.85 2.36
N SER A 443 -9.80 13.89 2.03
CA SER A 443 -9.78 14.60 0.75
C SER A 443 -10.09 13.73 -0.47
N ASN A 444 -11.03 12.78 -0.38
CA ASN A 444 -11.47 11.98 -1.53
C ASN A 444 -12.52 12.72 -2.38
N ALA A 445 -12.20 13.02 -3.65
CA ALA A 445 -13.09 13.77 -4.56
C ALA A 445 -14.35 12.99 -4.94
N GLN A 446 -14.28 11.67 -5.14
CA GLN A 446 -15.45 10.86 -5.47
C GLN A 446 -16.43 10.80 -4.30
N ALA A 447 -15.94 10.70 -3.06
CA ALA A 447 -16.79 10.74 -1.87
C ALA A 447 -17.47 12.11 -1.71
N MET A 448 -16.76 13.21 -2.02
CA MET A 448 -17.36 14.55 -2.07
C MET A 448 -18.48 14.61 -3.12
N PHE A 449 -18.24 14.09 -4.32
CA PHE A 449 -19.27 14.00 -5.35
C PHE A 449 -20.49 13.19 -4.89
N ASN A 450 -20.26 12.00 -4.30
CA ASN A 450 -21.32 11.13 -3.82
C ASN A 450 -22.14 11.80 -2.69
N LEU A 451 -21.51 12.52 -1.76
CA LEU A 451 -22.21 13.31 -0.75
C LEU A 451 -23.06 14.43 -1.38
N GLY A 452 -22.54 15.08 -2.41
CA GLY A 452 -23.29 16.07 -3.19
C GLY A 452 -24.55 15.46 -3.81
N TYR A 453 -24.40 14.30 -4.43
CA TYR A 453 -25.51 13.54 -5.02
C TYR A 453 -26.55 13.12 -3.98
N MET A 454 -26.11 12.66 -2.81
CA MET A 454 -27.02 12.26 -1.71
C MET A 454 -27.82 13.44 -1.16
N HIS A 455 -27.21 14.62 -1.01
CA HIS A 455 -27.94 15.84 -0.64
C HIS A 455 -28.86 16.37 -1.74
N GLU A 456 -28.52 16.16 -3.02
CA GLU A 456 -29.37 16.52 -4.15
C GLU A 456 -30.65 15.69 -4.21
N HIS A 457 -30.59 14.42 -3.79
CA HIS A 457 -31.72 13.47 -3.88
C HIS A 457 -32.36 13.15 -2.53
N GLY A 458 -31.83 13.67 -1.42
CA GLY A 458 -32.33 13.39 -0.07
C GLY A 458 -32.13 11.94 0.39
N HIS A 459 -31.07 11.27 -0.07
CA HIS A 459 -30.77 9.88 0.27
C HIS A 459 -30.01 9.78 1.59
N GLY A 460 -30.67 9.37 2.67
CA GLY A 460 -30.06 9.24 4.02
C GLY A 460 -29.56 10.56 4.62
N LEU A 461 -29.69 11.66 3.88
CA LEU A 461 -29.29 13.01 4.23
C LEU A 461 -30.44 13.96 3.86
N PRO A 462 -30.58 15.09 4.56
CA PRO A 462 -31.58 16.08 4.20
C PRO A 462 -31.31 16.63 2.80
N LEU A 463 -32.40 16.83 2.04
CA LEU A 463 -32.37 17.48 0.75
C LEU A 463 -31.84 18.93 0.91
N ASP A 464 -30.64 19.20 0.40
CA ASP A 464 -30.00 20.51 0.49
C ASP A 464 -29.17 20.79 -0.77
N LEU A 465 -29.75 21.54 -1.71
CA LEU A 465 -29.14 21.84 -3.00
C LEU A 465 -27.94 22.81 -2.88
N HIS A 466 -27.90 23.64 -1.83
CA HIS A 466 -26.76 24.52 -1.59
C HIS A 466 -25.55 23.74 -1.12
N LEU A 467 -25.78 22.81 -0.19
CA LEU A 467 -24.76 21.92 0.31
C LEU A 467 -24.30 20.92 -0.77
N ALA A 468 -25.23 20.42 -1.59
CA ALA A 468 -24.90 19.60 -2.76
C ALA A 468 -23.95 20.32 -3.72
N LYS A 469 -24.29 21.55 -4.12
CA LYS A 469 -23.40 22.39 -4.94
C LYS A 469 -22.03 22.57 -4.30
N ARG A 470 -21.98 22.85 -3.00
CA ARG A 470 -20.70 23.04 -2.28
C ARG A 470 -19.84 21.79 -2.33
N TYR A 471 -20.44 20.60 -2.17
CA TYR A 471 -19.72 19.34 -2.28
C TYR A 471 -19.19 19.08 -3.69
N TYR A 472 -19.98 19.41 -4.72
CA TYR A 472 -19.53 19.34 -6.10
C TYR A 472 -18.36 20.30 -6.39
N ASP A 473 -18.45 21.54 -5.91
CA ASP A 473 -17.37 22.52 -6.04
C ASP A 473 -16.08 22.01 -5.35
N GLN A 474 -16.20 21.44 -4.15
CA GLN A 474 -15.08 20.83 -3.42
C GLN A 474 -14.45 19.66 -4.17
N ALA A 475 -15.24 18.80 -4.81
CA ALA A 475 -14.73 17.66 -5.58
C ALA A 475 -13.81 18.13 -6.73
N VAL A 476 -14.17 19.23 -7.42
CA VAL A 476 -13.35 19.82 -8.49
C VAL A 476 -12.08 20.49 -7.98
N GLU A 477 -12.14 21.12 -6.80
CA GLU A 477 -10.97 21.71 -6.16
C GLU A 477 -9.92 20.66 -5.79
N VAL A 478 -10.37 19.48 -5.38
CA VAL A 478 -9.51 18.35 -5.00
C VAL A 478 -8.98 17.60 -6.21
N ASP A 479 -9.83 17.29 -7.19
CA ASP A 479 -9.43 16.54 -8.38
C ASP A 479 -10.01 17.15 -9.66
N SER A 480 -9.11 17.53 -10.57
CA SER A 480 -9.46 18.04 -11.88
C SER A 480 -10.26 17.06 -12.74
N ALA A 481 -10.13 15.74 -12.52
CA ALA A 481 -10.91 14.72 -13.22
C ALA A 481 -12.41 14.80 -12.87
N ALA A 482 -12.77 15.33 -11.69
CA ALA A 482 -14.15 15.51 -11.28
C ALA A 482 -14.88 16.63 -12.06
N LYS A 483 -14.16 17.46 -12.82
CA LYS A 483 -14.73 18.62 -13.52
C LYS A 483 -15.90 18.28 -14.45
N LEU A 484 -15.76 17.23 -15.27
CA LEU A 484 -16.81 16.85 -16.21
C LEU A 484 -18.05 16.27 -15.48
N PRO A 485 -17.92 15.28 -14.57
CA PRO A 485 -19.05 14.82 -13.76
C PRO A 485 -19.76 15.93 -12.99
N VAL A 486 -19.00 16.82 -12.35
CA VAL A 486 -19.54 17.95 -11.58
C VAL A 486 -20.27 18.94 -12.48
N MET A 487 -19.71 19.27 -13.65
CA MET A 487 -20.39 20.15 -14.60
C MET A 487 -21.75 19.57 -14.99
N LEU A 488 -21.81 18.28 -15.33
CA LEU A 488 -23.07 17.61 -15.66
C LEU A 488 -24.05 17.63 -14.48
N ALA A 489 -23.60 17.32 -13.27
CA ALA A 489 -24.43 17.37 -12.07
C ALA A 489 -24.98 18.78 -11.79
N LEU A 490 -24.14 19.82 -11.89
CA LEU A 490 -24.56 21.22 -11.71
C LEU A 490 -25.51 21.70 -12.81
N THR A 491 -25.32 21.25 -14.06
CA THR A 491 -26.27 21.55 -15.14
C THR A 491 -27.61 20.87 -14.91
N SER A 492 -27.62 19.62 -14.43
CA SER A 492 -28.83 18.92 -14.04
C SER A 492 -29.54 19.66 -12.89
N LEU A 493 -28.79 20.04 -11.85
CA LEU A 493 -29.29 20.82 -10.73
C LEU A 493 -29.91 22.16 -11.17
N TRP A 494 -29.28 22.86 -12.11
CA TRP A 494 -29.82 24.09 -12.69
C TRP A 494 -31.10 23.86 -13.48
N LEU A 495 -31.17 22.78 -14.28
CA LEU A 495 -32.38 22.42 -15.04
C LEU A 495 -33.54 22.06 -14.10
N ARG A 496 -33.29 21.25 -13.07
CA ARG A 496 -34.27 20.90 -12.02
C ARG A 496 -34.82 22.13 -11.32
N LYS A 497 -33.95 23.11 -11.02
CA LYS A 497 -34.34 24.36 -10.33
C LYS A 497 -35.19 25.29 -11.21
N ASN A 498 -34.92 25.38 -12.51
CA ASN A 498 -35.56 26.38 -13.39
C ASN A 498 -36.68 25.83 -14.27
N TYR A 499 -36.71 24.51 -14.50
CA TYR A 499 -37.66 23.84 -15.40
C TYR A 499 -38.26 22.59 -14.76
N ALA A 500 -38.61 22.67 -13.47
CA ALA A 500 -39.35 21.62 -12.78
C ALA A 500 -40.59 21.19 -13.60
N ASP A 501 -40.88 19.89 -13.60
CA ASP A 501 -42.00 19.27 -14.35
C ASP A 501 -41.92 19.35 -15.88
N SER A 502 -40.79 19.78 -16.45
CA SER A 502 -40.58 19.78 -17.89
C SER A 502 -40.27 18.38 -18.45
N PHE A 503 -40.60 18.16 -19.73
CA PHE A 503 -40.20 16.95 -20.46
C PHE A 503 -38.68 16.68 -20.34
N LEU A 504 -37.87 17.73 -20.33
CA LEU A 504 -36.42 17.62 -20.29
C LEU A 504 -35.92 17.10 -18.93
N VAL A 505 -36.51 17.54 -17.82
CA VAL A 505 -36.22 17.00 -16.48
C VAL A 505 -36.70 15.55 -16.37
N ASN A 506 -37.92 15.24 -16.82
CA ASN A 506 -38.46 13.87 -16.84
C ASN A 506 -37.61 12.92 -17.71
N PHE A 507 -37.06 13.42 -18.81
CA PHE A 507 -36.14 12.66 -19.66
C PHE A 507 -34.81 12.39 -18.94
N ILE A 508 -34.23 13.38 -18.27
CA ILE A 508 -32.99 13.20 -17.49
C ILE A 508 -33.21 12.20 -16.36
N ASP A 509 -34.35 12.26 -15.67
CA ASP A 509 -34.70 11.35 -14.57
C ASP A 509 -34.95 9.92 -15.01
N SER A 510 -35.31 9.69 -16.27
CA SER A 510 -35.46 8.33 -16.82
C SER A 510 -34.15 7.73 -17.35
N LEU A 511 -33.07 8.51 -17.48
CA LEU A 511 -31.76 8.01 -17.97
C LEU A 511 -31.19 6.84 -17.14
N PRO A 512 -31.25 6.84 -15.79
CA PRO A 512 -30.76 5.71 -15.00
C PRO A 512 -31.50 4.40 -15.26
N GLU A 513 -32.78 4.45 -15.63
CA GLU A 513 -33.59 3.26 -15.97
C GLU A 513 -33.29 2.78 -17.40
N ILE A 514 -32.96 3.70 -18.30
CA ILE A 514 -32.62 3.41 -19.70
C ILE A 514 -31.17 2.88 -19.82
N TYR A 515 -30.25 3.35 -18.97
CA TYR A 515 -28.84 3.00 -19.01
C TYR A 515 -28.54 1.50 -18.96
N PRO A 516 -29.10 0.68 -18.04
CA PRO A 516 -28.84 -0.76 -18.03
C PRO A 516 -29.34 -1.43 -19.32
N VAL A 517 -30.49 -1.03 -19.85
CA VAL A 517 -31.04 -1.55 -21.11
C VAL A 517 -30.14 -1.22 -22.29
N VAL A 518 -29.63 0.01 -22.34
CA VAL A 518 -28.69 0.45 -23.38
C VAL A 518 -27.33 -0.22 -23.21
N LYS A 519 -26.86 -0.43 -21.97
CA LYS A 519 -25.59 -1.12 -21.70
C LYS A 519 -25.66 -2.59 -22.11
N GLU A 520 -26.74 -3.28 -21.76
CA GLU A 520 -26.99 -4.69 -22.14
C GLU A 520 -27.12 -4.81 -23.66
N TRP A 521 -27.85 -3.88 -24.30
CA TRP A 521 -27.90 -3.78 -25.76
C TRP A 521 -26.53 -3.48 -26.38
N VAL A 522 -25.74 -2.59 -25.80
CA VAL A 522 -24.37 -2.26 -26.25
C VAL A 522 -23.46 -3.47 -26.09
N GLU A 523 -23.48 -4.17 -24.96
CA GLU A 523 -22.65 -5.35 -24.73
C GLU A 523 -23.05 -6.52 -25.67
N ASP A 524 -24.34 -6.80 -25.84
CA ASP A 524 -24.84 -7.82 -26.78
C ASP A 524 -24.58 -7.44 -28.24
N VAL A 525 -24.77 -6.18 -28.62
CA VAL A 525 -24.67 -5.74 -30.02
C VAL A 525 -23.24 -5.41 -30.43
N LEU A 526 -22.38 -4.88 -29.55
CA LEU A 526 -20.99 -4.53 -29.90
C LEU A 526 -20.00 -5.69 -29.74
N MET A 527 -20.29 -6.73 -28.94
CA MET A 527 -19.35 -7.84 -28.75
C MET A 527 -19.56 -9.02 -29.71
N ASP A 528 -20.67 -9.08 -30.44
CA ASP A 528 -20.82 -9.98 -31.59
C ASP A 528 -20.18 -9.36 -32.84
N GLU A 529 -19.19 -10.05 -33.41
CA GLU A 529 -18.28 -9.59 -34.49
C GLU A 529 -18.97 -9.09 -35.79
N GLY A 530 -20.30 -9.18 -35.91
CA GLY A 530 -21.08 -8.77 -37.08
C GLY A 530 -21.53 -7.30 -37.13
N ASN A 531 -21.52 -6.56 -36.02
CA ASN A 531 -22.30 -5.30 -35.91
C ASN A 531 -21.49 -3.99 -35.94
N ALA A 532 -20.15 -4.04 -35.94
CA ALA A 532 -19.32 -2.85 -36.14
C ALA A 532 -19.57 -2.18 -37.52
N THR A 533 -19.97 -2.98 -38.52
CA THR A 533 -20.40 -2.51 -39.85
C THR A 533 -21.73 -1.79 -39.82
N ILE A 534 -22.67 -2.22 -38.98
CA ILE A 534 -23.99 -1.58 -38.83
C ILE A 534 -23.85 -0.23 -38.13
N LEU A 535 -23.00 -0.14 -37.11
CA LEU A 535 -22.69 1.11 -36.41
C LEU A 535 -21.97 2.13 -37.30
N THR A 536 -21.02 1.67 -38.12
CA THR A 536 -20.37 2.55 -39.11
C THR A 536 -21.34 3.00 -40.19
N LEU A 537 -22.21 2.12 -40.68
CA LEU A 537 -23.28 2.48 -41.61
C LEU A 537 -24.29 3.46 -40.99
N PHE A 538 -24.66 3.28 -39.72
CA PHE A 538 -25.57 4.17 -39.01
C PHE A 538 -24.94 5.53 -38.75
N ALA A 539 -23.68 5.56 -38.31
CA ALA A 539 -22.91 6.79 -38.18
C ALA A 539 -22.83 7.52 -39.53
N CYS A 540 -22.45 6.82 -40.61
CA CYS A 540 -22.43 7.37 -41.97
C CYS A 540 -23.80 7.89 -42.43
N LEU A 541 -24.89 7.17 -42.13
CA LEU A 541 -26.26 7.60 -42.45
C LEU A 541 -26.59 8.92 -41.74
N VAL A 542 -26.28 9.03 -40.44
CA VAL A 542 -26.48 10.25 -39.67
C VAL A 542 -25.64 11.40 -40.22
N THR A 543 -24.37 11.16 -40.59
CA THR A 543 -23.53 12.19 -41.24
C THR A 543 -24.09 12.62 -42.59
N VAL A 544 -24.58 11.69 -43.40
CA VAL A 544 -25.19 11.98 -44.71
C VAL A 544 -26.49 12.78 -44.54
N LEU A 545 -27.36 12.39 -43.60
CA LEU A 545 -28.59 13.12 -43.30
C LEU A 545 -28.28 14.54 -42.80
N TYR A 546 -27.29 14.70 -41.93
CA TYR A 546 -26.82 16.01 -41.46
C TYR A 546 -26.30 16.88 -42.60
N LEU A 547 -25.45 16.34 -43.48
CA LEU A 547 -24.91 17.06 -44.64
C LEU A 547 -26.03 17.46 -45.63
N ARG A 548 -27.01 16.58 -45.83
CA ARG A 548 -28.16 16.82 -46.73
C ARG A 548 -29.10 17.89 -46.19
N GLU A 549 -29.37 17.89 -44.88
CA GLU A 549 -30.12 18.93 -44.16
C GLU A 549 -29.41 20.28 -44.28
N ARG A 550 -28.08 20.31 -44.09
CA ARG A 550 -27.26 21.51 -44.26
C ARG A 550 -27.30 22.05 -45.69
N GLN A 551 -27.21 21.18 -46.70
CA GLN A 551 -27.34 21.57 -48.11
C GLN A 551 -28.72 22.15 -48.43
N ARG A 552 -29.80 21.54 -47.92
CA ARG A 552 -31.17 22.07 -48.10
C ARG A 552 -31.32 23.46 -47.51
N ARG A 553 -30.74 23.71 -46.33
CA ARG A 553 -30.75 25.04 -45.70
C ARG A 553 -29.94 26.07 -46.51
N GLN A 554 -28.82 25.67 -47.11
CA GLN A 554 -28.05 26.54 -48.00
C GLN A 554 -28.77 26.84 -49.32
N VAL A 555 -29.46 25.86 -49.91
CA VAL A 555 -30.27 26.06 -51.14
C VAL A 555 -31.51 26.92 -50.86
N ALA A 556 -32.18 26.73 -49.73
CA ALA A 556 -33.30 27.58 -49.30
C ALA A 556 -32.87 29.02 -49.01
N ALA A 557 -31.64 29.23 -48.51
CA ALA A 557 -31.07 30.57 -48.33
C ALA A 557 -30.61 31.23 -49.65
N ALA A 558 -30.34 30.44 -50.70
CA ALA A 558 -29.87 30.94 -51.99
C ALA A 558 -31.00 31.32 -52.97
N ASN A 559 -32.22 30.80 -52.79
CA ASN A 559 -33.40 31.16 -53.59
C ASN A 559 -34.54 31.66 -52.67
N PRO A 560 -34.56 32.95 -52.31
CA PRO A 560 -35.77 33.57 -51.78
C PRO A 560 -36.78 33.71 -52.92
N GLN A 561 -37.93 33.04 -52.81
CA GLN A 561 -39.03 33.13 -53.80
C GLN A 561 -39.42 34.59 -54.03
N GLN A 562 -39.47 35.00 -55.31
CA GLN A 562 -40.14 36.24 -55.75
C GLN A 562 -41.64 36.16 -55.43
N PRO A 563 -42.27 37.26 -54.98
CA PRO A 563 -43.72 37.31 -54.78
C PRO A 563 -44.42 37.42 -56.14
N ASP A 564 -45.32 36.48 -56.43
CA ASP A 564 -46.28 36.57 -57.53
C ASP A 564 -47.33 37.64 -57.19
N ASP A 565 -47.29 38.78 -57.89
CA ASP A 565 -48.42 39.69 -58.00
C ASP A 565 -49.33 39.22 -59.15
N VAL A 566 -50.65 39.26 -58.90
CA VAL A 566 -51.72 39.92 -59.68
C VAL A 566 -53.04 39.14 -59.66
N ALA A 567 -54.00 39.69 -58.91
CA ALA A 567 -55.34 40.05 -59.39
C ALA A 567 -55.51 41.53 -58.98
N MET A 568 -55.70 42.53 -59.84
CA MET A 568 -56.57 42.69 -61.02
C MET A 568 -55.83 43.05 -62.31
#